data_AF-A0A372IRS9-F1
#
_entry.id   AF-A0A372IRS9-F1
#
_cell.length_a   1.000
_cell.length_b   1.000
_cell.length_c   1.000
_cell.angle_alpha   90.00
_cell.angle_beta   90.00
_cell.angle_gamma   90.00
#
_symmetry.space_group_name_H-M   'P 1'
#
loop_
_entity.id
_entity.type
_entity.pdbx_description
1 polymer ?
#
loop_
_entity_poly.entity_id
_entity_poly.type
_entity_poly.pdbx_seq_one_letter_code
_entity_poly.pdbx_strand_id
1 'polypeptide(L)'
;MGHNAALHAESTLHDTKYRAHDCVAEYNLHRYLEISMAETIDKNRMAQDLAKAHRMIEPNITRVIQIITSRESETDEPVKLLEVNPDTFPSGILPIAFGASPPRIPFPSVIVEVTEEEFGKIRDGNLSLPEGWLLGDTLYSAAD
;
A
#
# COMPACT_ATOMS: atom_id res chain seq x y z
N MET A 1 62.35 -36.07 -32.22
CA MET A 1 60.99 -35.56 -31.96
C MET A 1 60.93 -35.12 -30.49
N GLY A 2 60.63 -33.84 -30.22
CA GLY A 2 60.36 -33.17 -28.91
C GLY A 2 61.59 -32.93 -28.00
N HIS A 3 62.18 -31.72 -27.84
CA HIS A 3 61.78 -30.50 -27.09
C HIS A 3 61.43 -30.74 -25.60
N ASN A 4 62.30 -30.33 -24.65
CA ASN A 4 62.33 -29.05 -23.86
C ASN A 4 61.13 -28.90 -22.90
N ALA A 5 61.17 -28.38 -21.67
CA ALA A 5 62.17 -27.90 -20.70
C ALA A 5 61.39 -27.46 -19.42
N ALA A 6 62.12 -27.19 -18.31
CA ALA A 6 61.79 -26.24 -17.22
C ALA A 6 60.64 -26.57 -16.21
N LEU A 7 60.56 -26.10 -14.95
CA LEU A 7 61.39 -25.54 -13.86
C LEU A 7 60.39 -25.08 -12.76
N HIS A 8 60.74 -25.14 -11.46
CA HIS A 8 60.24 -24.29 -10.32
C HIS A 8 58.72 -24.28 -9.99
N ALA A 9 58.17 -23.87 -8.83
CA ALA A 9 58.52 -23.65 -7.42
C ALA A 9 57.19 -23.24 -6.69
N GLU A 10 57.19 -23.25 -5.34
CA GLU A 10 56.36 -22.42 -4.40
C GLU A 10 54.82 -22.62 -4.35
N SER A 11 54.23 -23.11 -3.25
CA SER A 11 53.96 -22.44 -1.95
C SER A 11 53.17 -21.13 -2.07
N THR A 12 51.85 -21.19 -1.89
CA THR A 12 51.02 -20.00 -1.63
C THR A 12 49.69 -20.40 -1.00
N LEU A 13 49.44 -19.89 0.21
CA LEU A 13 48.10 -19.56 0.71
C LEU A 13 48.29 -18.65 1.93
N HIS A 14 48.33 -17.35 1.65
CA HIS A 14 48.20 -16.30 2.65
C HIS A 14 46.74 -15.85 2.70
N ASP A 15 46.28 -15.77 3.94
CA ASP A 15 44.97 -15.45 4.46
C ASP A 15 44.56 -14.00 4.11
N THR A 16 43.42 -13.80 3.47
CA THR A 16 42.76 -12.49 3.33
C THR A 16 41.28 -12.64 3.66
N LYS A 17 40.99 -12.81 4.96
CA LYS A 17 39.63 -12.97 5.50
C LYS A 17 39.15 -11.71 6.25
N TYR A 18 39.07 -10.54 5.61
CA TYR A 18 38.43 -9.35 6.21
C TYR A 18 38.01 -8.34 5.14
N ARG A 19 36.88 -8.56 4.43
CA ARG A 19 36.11 -7.48 3.76
C ARG A 19 34.76 -7.84 3.13
N ALA A 20 34.01 -8.80 3.69
CA ALA A 20 32.74 -9.25 3.08
C ALA A 20 31.47 -8.97 3.92
N HIS A 21 31.57 -8.21 5.02
CA HIS A 21 30.42 -8.00 5.90
C HIS A 21 29.60 -6.72 5.61
N ASP A 22 30.15 -5.75 4.88
CA ASP A 22 29.48 -4.45 4.68
C ASP A 22 28.70 -4.33 3.37
N CYS A 23 28.91 -5.23 2.39
CA CYS A 23 28.26 -5.11 1.06
C CYS A 23 26.87 -5.77 0.99
N VAL A 24 26.53 -6.65 1.94
CA VAL A 24 25.28 -7.44 1.93
C VAL A 24 24.11 -6.76 2.64
N ALA A 25 24.33 -5.66 3.39
CA ALA A 25 23.25 -4.94 4.06
C ALA A 25 22.45 -4.04 3.10
N GLU A 26 23.14 -3.31 2.21
CA GLU A 26 22.49 -2.35 1.30
C GLU A 26 21.71 -3.04 0.16
N TYR A 27 22.21 -4.18 -0.33
CA TYR A 27 21.55 -4.94 -1.40
C TYR A 27 20.22 -5.58 -0.94
N ASN A 28 20.13 -5.94 0.34
CA ASN A 28 18.91 -6.50 0.92
C ASN A 28 17.84 -5.43 1.18
N LEU A 29 18.21 -4.17 1.41
CA LEU A 29 17.24 -3.08 1.65
C LEU A 29 16.54 -2.62 0.35
N HIS A 30 17.30 -2.49 -0.75
CA HIS A 30 16.73 -2.14 -2.05
C HIS A 30 15.78 -3.23 -2.57
N ARG A 31 16.16 -4.50 -2.39
CA ARG A 31 15.31 -5.64 -2.74
C ARG A 31 14.09 -5.75 -1.83
N TYR A 32 14.20 -5.34 -0.56
CA TYR A 32 13.05 -5.26 0.35
C TYR A 32 12.08 -4.16 -0.07
N LEU A 33 12.56 -3.01 -0.56
CA LEU A 33 11.72 -1.92 -1.08
C LEU A 33 11.06 -2.30 -2.41
N GLU A 34 11.77 -2.93 -3.34
CA GLU A 34 11.20 -3.40 -4.60
C GLU A 34 10.19 -4.55 -4.43
N ILE A 35 10.47 -5.49 -3.52
CA ILE A 35 9.53 -6.57 -3.19
C ILE A 35 8.35 -6.00 -2.37
N SER A 36 8.57 -5.04 -1.47
CA SER A 36 7.50 -4.33 -0.76
C SER A 36 6.59 -3.53 -1.70
N MET A 37 7.12 -3.00 -2.80
CA MET A 37 6.31 -2.36 -3.84
C MET A 37 5.56 -3.39 -4.71
N ALA A 38 6.18 -4.56 -4.97
CA ALA A 38 5.61 -5.64 -5.77
C ALA A 38 4.66 -6.59 -5.03
N GLU A 39 4.71 -6.66 -3.69
CA GLU A 39 3.74 -7.35 -2.82
C GLU A 39 2.48 -6.51 -2.55
N THR A 40 2.37 -5.33 -3.17
CA THR A 40 1.07 -4.70 -3.41
C THR A 40 0.33 -5.50 -4.50
N ILE A 41 -0.05 -6.74 -4.19
CA ILE A 41 -1.15 -7.40 -4.93
C ILE A 41 -2.32 -6.43 -4.89
N ASP A 42 -2.87 -6.10 -6.05
CA ASP A 42 -3.24 -4.74 -6.47
C ASP A 42 -4.40 -4.07 -5.67
N LYS A 43 -4.19 -3.83 -4.38
CA LYS A 43 -5.12 -3.14 -3.47
C LYS A 43 -5.39 -1.72 -3.93
N ASN A 44 -4.39 -1.06 -4.51
CA ASN A 44 -4.54 0.28 -5.05
C ASN A 44 -5.48 0.31 -6.25
N ARG A 45 -5.33 -0.63 -7.20
CA ARG A 45 -6.32 -0.79 -8.27
C ARG A 45 -7.68 -1.21 -7.75
N MET A 46 -7.74 -2.12 -6.78
CA MET A 46 -9.02 -2.48 -6.16
C MET A 46 -9.69 -1.25 -5.53
N ALA A 47 -8.94 -0.38 -4.86
CA ALA A 47 -9.45 0.88 -4.31
C ALA A 47 -10.00 1.79 -5.41
N GLN A 48 -9.28 1.93 -6.53
CA GLN A 48 -9.74 2.68 -7.70
C GLN A 48 -11.01 2.08 -8.33
N ASP A 49 -11.07 0.77 -8.46
CA ASP A 49 -12.20 0.07 -9.07
C ASP A 49 -13.44 0.11 -8.16
N LEU A 50 -13.26 -0.01 -6.83
CA LEU A 50 -14.31 0.22 -5.85
C LEU A 50 -14.82 1.66 -5.89
N ALA A 51 -13.93 2.65 -5.88
CA ALA A 51 -14.30 4.06 -5.97
C ALA A 51 -15.13 4.37 -7.23
N LYS A 52 -14.74 3.79 -8.38
CA LYS A 52 -15.51 3.91 -9.63
C LYS A 52 -16.89 3.23 -9.51
N ALA A 53 -16.94 2.02 -8.97
CA ALA A 53 -18.18 1.26 -8.82
C ALA A 53 -19.18 1.96 -7.92
N HIS A 54 -18.74 2.50 -6.78
CA HIS A 54 -19.60 3.24 -5.85
C HIS A 54 -20.18 4.49 -6.51
N ARG A 55 -19.37 5.29 -7.20
CA ARG A 55 -19.86 6.46 -7.96
C ARG A 55 -20.84 6.14 -9.07
N MET A 56 -20.72 4.96 -9.69
CA MET A 56 -21.68 4.54 -10.72
C MET A 56 -23.06 4.26 -10.11
N ILE A 57 -23.10 3.81 -8.86
CA ILE A 57 -24.34 3.51 -8.13
C ILE A 57 -24.88 4.77 -7.45
N GLU A 58 -23.99 5.57 -6.87
CA GLU A 58 -24.25 6.79 -6.12
C GLU A 58 -23.59 7.99 -6.80
N PRO A 59 -24.24 8.57 -7.84
CA PRO A 59 -23.65 9.61 -8.66
C PRO A 59 -23.41 10.93 -7.92
N ASN A 60 -24.04 11.12 -6.76
CA ASN A 60 -23.92 12.34 -5.97
C ASN A 60 -22.74 12.33 -5.01
N ILE A 61 -22.02 11.21 -4.85
CA ILE A 61 -20.70 11.19 -4.19
C ILE A 61 -19.83 12.30 -4.79
N THR A 62 -19.34 13.21 -3.96
CA THR A 62 -18.50 14.34 -4.41
C THR A 62 -17.02 14.02 -4.30
N ARG A 63 -16.62 13.11 -3.40
CA ARG A 63 -15.22 12.70 -3.25
C ARG A 63 -15.12 11.25 -2.80
N VAL A 64 -14.08 10.58 -3.26
CA VAL A 64 -13.65 9.29 -2.70
C VAL A 64 -12.17 9.40 -2.35
N ILE A 65 -11.84 9.18 -1.09
CA ILE A 65 -10.50 9.27 -0.54
C ILE A 65 -10.11 7.89 0.01
N GLN A 66 -8.92 7.41 -0.32
CA GLN A 66 -8.41 6.19 0.29
C GLN A 66 -8.06 6.45 1.76
N ILE A 67 -8.38 5.51 2.65
CA ILE A 67 -7.86 5.50 4.01
C ILE A 67 -6.71 4.48 4.09
N ILE A 68 -5.58 4.92 4.62
CA ILE A 68 -4.37 4.10 4.76
C ILE A 68 -3.97 3.94 6.23
N THR A 69 -3.21 2.88 6.49
CA THR A 69 -2.62 2.52 7.78
C THR A 69 -1.16 2.10 7.58
N SER A 70 -0.47 1.72 8.65
CA SER A 70 0.87 1.12 8.54
C SER A 70 0.85 -0.34 8.04
N ARG A 71 -0.33 -0.95 7.84
CA ARG A 71 -0.50 -2.38 7.53
C ARG A 71 -0.98 -2.63 6.10
N GLU A 72 -0.93 -1.64 5.20
CA GLU A 72 -1.51 -1.77 3.85
C GLU A 72 -0.94 -2.94 3.02
N SER A 73 0.29 -3.38 3.30
CA SER A 73 0.90 -4.55 2.66
C SER A 73 0.34 -5.91 3.14
N GLU A 74 -0.38 -5.96 4.26
CA GLU A 74 -0.87 -7.22 4.83
C GLU A 74 -2.14 -7.70 4.12
N THR A 75 -2.23 -8.97 3.74
CA THR A 75 -3.34 -9.47 2.92
C THR A 75 -4.72 -9.42 3.59
N ASP A 76 -4.77 -9.45 4.92
CA ASP A 76 -5.99 -9.34 5.73
C ASP A 76 -6.40 -7.88 6.00
N GLU A 77 -5.50 -6.91 5.79
CA GLU A 77 -5.82 -5.49 5.93
C GLU A 77 -6.80 -5.06 4.81
N PRO A 78 -7.98 -4.52 5.13
CA PRO A 78 -8.97 -4.18 4.12
C PRO A 78 -8.57 -2.99 3.27
N VAL A 79 -9.08 -2.95 2.04
CA VAL A 79 -9.10 -1.71 1.25
C VAL A 79 -10.12 -0.77 1.87
N LYS A 80 -9.70 0.42 2.31
CA LYS A 80 -10.57 1.35 3.03
C LYS A 80 -10.82 2.60 2.20
N LEU A 81 -12.07 3.01 2.07
CA LEU A 81 -12.48 4.24 1.39
C LEU A 81 -13.29 5.14 2.33
N LEU A 82 -13.07 6.44 2.20
CA LEU A 82 -13.94 7.48 2.73
C LEU A 82 -14.68 8.13 1.58
N GLU A 83 -16.01 8.09 1.63
CA GLU A 83 -16.91 8.62 0.62
C GLU A 83 -17.58 9.86 1.17
N VAL A 84 -17.38 11.00 0.49
CA VAL A 84 -18.08 12.24 0.81
C VAL A 84 -19.31 12.28 -0.06
N ASN A 85 -20.49 12.19 0.56
CA ASN A 85 -21.76 12.11 -0.13
C ASN A 85 -22.75 13.12 0.51
N PRO A 86 -23.22 14.15 -0.23
CA PRO A 86 -24.18 15.11 0.29
C PRO A 86 -25.56 14.50 0.56
N ASP A 87 -25.87 13.32 -0.01
CA ASP A 87 -27.14 12.63 0.18
C ASP A 87 -27.12 11.63 1.35
N THR A 88 -25.96 11.39 1.98
CA THR A 88 -25.88 10.54 3.17
C THR A 88 -26.32 11.30 4.42
N PHE A 89 -26.66 10.58 5.49
CA PHE A 89 -27.02 11.18 6.77
C PHE A 89 -25.79 11.37 7.64
N PRO A 90 -25.69 12.48 8.40
CA PRO A 90 -24.59 12.66 9.34
C PRO A 90 -24.63 11.55 10.41
N SER A 91 -23.54 10.80 10.51
CA SER A 91 -23.43 9.61 11.38
C SER A 91 -22.13 9.56 12.19
N GLY A 92 -21.25 10.55 12.02
CA GLY A 92 -19.88 10.50 12.51
C GLY A 92 -19.04 9.54 11.67
N ILE A 93 -18.12 8.82 12.32
CA ILE A 93 -17.32 7.79 11.66
C ILE A 93 -17.93 6.43 11.93
N LEU A 94 -18.68 5.90 10.94
CA LEU A 94 -19.27 4.58 10.98
C LEU A 94 -18.67 3.68 9.89
N PRO A 95 -17.67 2.85 10.20
CA PRO A 95 -17.07 1.94 9.23
C PRO A 95 -18.01 0.76 8.91
N ILE A 96 -18.29 0.56 7.62
CA ILE A 96 -19.09 -0.56 7.10
C ILE A 96 -18.14 -1.56 6.43
N ALA A 97 -18.01 -2.76 7.01
CA ALA A 97 -17.09 -3.78 6.54
C ALA A 97 -17.76 -4.76 5.56
N PHE A 98 -17.05 -5.07 4.48
CA PHE A 98 -17.42 -6.05 3.46
C PHE A 98 -16.35 -7.14 3.37
N GLY A 99 -16.79 -8.40 3.39
CA GLY A 99 -15.88 -9.53 3.24
C GLY A 99 -15.31 -9.63 1.82
N ALA A 100 -14.13 -10.24 1.70
CA ALA A 100 -13.58 -10.61 0.40
C ALA A 100 -14.50 -11.61 -0.31
N SER A 101 -14.56 -11.53 -1.64
CA SER A 101 -15.24 -12.50 -2.50
C SER A 101 -14.37 -12.87 -3.71
N PRO A 102 -13.32 -13.68 -3.52
CA PRO A 102 -12.42 -14.07 -4.60
C PRO A 102 -13.13 -14.88 -5.70
N PRO A 103 -12.66 -14.84 -6.97
CA PRO A 103 -11.46 -14.10 -7.41
C PRO A 103 -11.73 -12.61 -7.70
N ARG A 104 -13.01 -12.18 -7.70
CA ARG A 104 -13.42 -10.85 -8.18
C ARG A 104 -13.06 -9.73 -7.19
N ILE A 105 -13.21 -9.99 -5.90
CA ILE A 105 -12.90 -9.06 -4.81
C ILE A 105 -11.90 -9.78 -3.89
N PRO A 106 -10.58 -9.67 -4.17
CA PRO A 106 -9.57 -10.49 -3.49
C PRO A 106 -9.30 -10.07 -2.04
N PHE A 107 -9.62 -8.83 -1.66
CA PHE A 107 -9.40 -8.29 -0.32
C PHE A 107 -10.72 -7.93 0.34
N PRO A 108 -10.82 -7.93 1.68
CA PRO A 108 -11.94 -7.28 2.34
C PRO A 108 -11.89 -5.76 2.07
N SER A 109 -13.02 -5.09 2.25
CA SER A 109 -13.08 -3.63 2.16
C SER A 109 -13.86 -3.02 3.31
N VAL A 110 -13.60 -1.73 3.57
CA VAL A 110 -14.37 -0.94 4.52
C VAL A 110 -14.70 0.41 3.89
N ILE A 111 -15.95 0.81 4.01
CA ILE A 111 -16.45 2.10 3.51
C ILE A 111 -16.86 2.94 4.71
N VAL A 112 -16.46 4.20 4.72
CA VAL A 112 -16.94 5.22 5.64
C VAL A 112 -17.62 6.30 4.80
N GLU A 113 -18.92 6.48 4.99
CA GLU A 113 -19.66 7.58 4.37
C GLU A 113 -19.76 8.75 5.32
N VAL A 114 -19.53 9.95 4.79
CA VAL A 114 -19.65 11.20 5.54
C VAL A 114 -20.27 12.29 4.70
N THR A 115 -20.92 13.23 5.38
CA THR A 115 -21.33 14.51 4.78
C THR A 115 -20.11 15.41 4.51
N GLU A 116 -20.29 16.45 3.69
CA GLU A 116 -19.25 17.48 3.47
C GLU A 116 -18.84 18.19 4.78
N GLU A 117 -19.78 18.40 5.70
CA GLU A 117 -19.49 19.01 7.00
C GLU A 117 -18.60 18.11 7.86
N GLU A 118 -18.89 16.81 7.92
CA GLU A 118 -18.09 15.82 8.64
C GLU A 118 -16.70 15.65 8.00
N PHE A 119 -16.62 15.66 6.66
CA PHE A 119 -15.34 15.68 5.98
C PHE A 119 -14.49 16.91 6.33
N GLY A 120 -15.13 18.09 6.42
CA GLY A 120 -14.49 19.30 6.93
C GLY A 120 -13.94 19.10 8.35
N LYS A 121 -14.75 18.54 9.26
CA LYS A 121 -14.32 18.23 10.63
C LYS A 121 -13.18 17.22 10.69
N ILE A 122 -13.15 16.21 9.81
CA ILE A 122 -12.03 15.26 9.72
C ILE A 122 -10.74 15.99 9.34
N ARG A 123 -10.80 16.82 8.29
CA ARG A 123 -9.64 17.59 7.82
C ARG A 123 -9.09 18.55 8.86
N ASP A 124 -9.98 19.15 9.65
CA ASP A 124 -9.62 20.09 10.72
C ASP A 124 -9.21 19.37 12.03
N GLY A 125 -9.29 18.03 12.08
CA GLY A 125 -8.98 17.23 13.26
C GLY A 125 -10.04 17.24 14.36
N ASN A 126 -11.24 17.77 14.07
CA ASN A 126 -12.38 17.86 15.00
C ASN A 126 -13.28 16.61 14.99
N LEU A 127 -13.10 15.71 14.02
CA LEU A 127 -13.73 14.40 13.96
C LEU A 127 -12.65 13.36 13.61
N SER A 128 -12.30 12.49 14.55
CA SER A 128 -11.18 11.56 14.39
C SER A 128 -11.61 10.28 13.68
N LEU A 129 -10.80 9.84 12.71
CA LEU A 129 -10.84 8.47 12.20
C LEU A 129 -10.39 7.48 13.30
N PRO A 130 -10.66 6.16 13.14
CA PRO A 130 -10.11 5.13 14.00
C PRO A 130 -8.59 5.25 14.16
N GLU A 131 -8.07 4.72 15.28
CA GLU A 131 -6.65 4.79 15.58
C GLU A 131 -5.79 4.20 14.44
N GLY A 132 -4.77 4.95 14.02
CA GLY A 132 -3.86 4.55 12.94
C GLY A 132 -4.40 4.76 11.52
N TRP A 133 -5.65 5.20 11.37
CA TRP A 133 -6.22 5.51 10.05
C TRP A 133 -5.89 6.95 9.64
N LEU A 134 -5.41 7.10 8.40
CA LEU A 134 -5.02 8.37 7.82
C LEU A 134 -5.70 8.55 6.45
N LEU A 135 -6.04 9.79 6.11
CA LEU A 135 -6.43 10.13 4.75
C LEU A 135 -5.23 9.98 3.82
N GLY A 136 -5.35 9.13 2.81
CA GLY A 136 -4.39 8.94 1.74
C GLY A 136 -4.81 9.70 0.48
N ASP A 137 -4.60 9.08 -0.67
CA ASP A 137 -4.86 9.69 -1.97
C ASP A 137 -6.36 9.91 -2.22
N THR A 138 -6.67 11.04 -2.88
CA THR A 138 -8.00 11.28 -3.43
C THR A 138 -8.14 10.49 -4.74
N LEU A 139 -9.02 9.49 -4.74
CA LEU A 139 -9.30 8.64 -5.90
C LEU A 139 -10.36 9.26 -6.82
N TYR A 140 -11.18 10.16 -6.27
CA TYR A 140 -12.12 10.98 -7.03
C TYR A 140 -12.44 12.30 -6.32
N SER A 141 -12.62 13.35 -7.13
CA SER A 141 -13.21 14.64 -6.73
C SER A 141 -14.15 15.13 -7.84
N ALA A 142 -15.35 15.57 -7.49
CA ALA A 142 -16.32 16.18 -8.39
C ALA A 142 -16.01 17.65 -8.71
N ALA A 143 -15.10 18.28 -7.97
CA ALA A 143 -14.60 19.60 -8.29
C ALA A 143 -13.52 19.50 -9.38
N ASP A 144 -13.90 19.83 -10.61
CA ASP A 144 -13.07 20.44 -11.65
C ASP A 144 -13.67 21.82 -11.98
#